data_AF-A0A7X6SHN0-F1
#
_entry.id   AF-A0A7X6SHN0-F1
#
_cell.length_a   1.000
_cell.length_b   1.000
_cell.length_c   1.000
_cell.angle_alpha   90.00
_cell.angle_beta   90.00
_cell.angle_gamma   90.00
#
_symmetry.space_group_name_H-M   'P 1'
#
loop_
_entity.id
_entity.type
_entity.pdbx_description
1 polymer ?
#
loop_
_entity_poly.entity_id
_entity_poly.type
_entity_poly.pdbx_seq_one_letter_code
_entity_poly.pdbx_strand_id
1 'polypeptide(L)'
;MKGFILDYVNENEFKKLERALKKYNMLAYKRLNFEYYPALRNGSFLGELIKTNKVDKTETYELKLPSDHMFSQVHGDVKLIYTVYLKENIVMLTNITPSEILLEGHKAELTTYKGVMISKANAQKDIFKIDLINMLQGK
;
A
#
# COMPACT_ATOMS: atom_id res chain seq x y z
N MET A 1 11.93 1.17 -26.64
CA MET A 1 10.62 0.59 -26.25
C MET A 1 9.81 1.70 -25.61
N LYS A 2 8.56 1.93 -26.06
CA LYS A 2 7.68 2.91 -25.40
C LYS A 2 7.29 2.30 -24.05
N GLY A 3 7.95 2.76 -22.98
CA GLY A 3 7.60 2.35 -21.62
C GLY A 3 6.23 2.89 -21.22
N PHE A 4 5.62 2.27 -20.23
CA PHE A 4 4.39 2.76 -19.64
C PHE A 4 4.66 4.02 -18.82
N ILE A 5 3.77 5.00 -18.92
CA ILE A 5 3.81 6.23 -18.12
C ILE A 5 3.07 5.95 -16.81
N LEU A 6 3.67 6.29 -15.67
CA LEU A 6 2.99 6.24 -14.38
C LEU A 6 2.21 7.53 -14.19
N ASP A 7 0.91 7.41 -13.98
CA ASP A 7 0.03 8.53 -13.65
C ASP A 7 -0.74 8.22 -12.36
N TYR A 8 -1.44 9.20 -11.80
CA TYR A 8 -2.14 9.08 -10.52
C TYR A 8 -3.60 9.47 -10.68
N VAL A 9 -4.51 8.70 -10.08
CA VAL A 9 -5.93 9.13 -9.98
C VAL A 9 -6.03 10.40 -9.15
N ASN A 10 -5.30 10.43 -8.03
CA ASN A 10 -5.20 11.58 -7.15
C ASN A 10 -3.77 11.71 -6.63
N GLU A 11 -2.94 12.47 -7.34
CA GLU A 11 -1.53 12.65 -7.01
C GLU A 11 -1.32 13.17 -5.58
N ASN A 12 -2.19 14.08 -5.12
CA ASN A 12 -2.06 14.71 -3.80
C ASN A 12 -2.32 13.73 -2.66
N GLU A 13 -3.35 12.89 -2.76
CA GLU A 13 -3.61 11.86 -1.76
C GLU A 13 -2.58 10.75 -1.83
N PHE A 14 -2.21 10.33 -3.04
CA PHE A 14 -1.24 9.27 -3.22
C PHE A 14 0.14 9.64 -2.64
N LYS A 15 0.62 10.87 -2.88
CA LYS A 15 1.86 11.36 -2.28
C LYS A 15 1.82 11.42 -0.76
N LYS A 16 0.65 11.68 -0.14
CA LYS A 16 0.50 11.62 1.32
C LYS A 16 0.67 10.19 1.82
N LEU A 17 0.06 9.22 1.13
CA LEU A 17 0.19 7.80 1.44
C LEU A 17 1.63 7.31 1.26
N GLU A 18 2.31 7.69 0.18
CA GLU A 18 3.72 7.34 -0.05
C GLU A 18 4.63 7.90 1.04
N ARG A 19 4.41 9.14 1.49
CA ARG A 19 5.18 9.76 2.58
C ARG A 19 4.97 9.03 3.91
N ALA A 20 3.73 8.65 4.21
CA ALA A 20 3.43 7.82 5.38
C ALA A 20 4.08 6.45 5.25
N LEU A 21 3.97 5.81 4.08
CA LEU A 21 4.59 4.52 3.81
C LEU A 21 6.11 4.59 4.00
N LYS A 22 6.77 5.66 3.53
CA LYS A 22 8.20 5.88 3.76
C LYS A 22 8.56 5.96 5.25
N LYS A 23 7.74 6.64 6.07
CA LYS A 23 7.98 6.83 7.51
C LYS A 23 7.76 5.54 8.30
N TYR A 24 6.71 4.81 7.97
CA TYR A 24 6.16 3.74 8.80
C TYR A 24 6.45 2.34 8.28
N ASN A 25 6.69 2.19 6.97
CA ASN A 25 7.06 0.94 6.34
C ASN A 25 8.09 1.18 5.23
N MET A 26 9.33 1.43 5.67
CA MET A 26 10.43 1.75 4.76
C MET A 26 10.75 0.60 3.79
N LEU A 27 10.53 -0.66 4.19
CA LEU A 27 10.77 -1.83 3.34
C LEU A 27 9.83 -1.84 2.14
N ALA A 28 8.53 -1.67 2.37
CA ALA A 28 7.53 -1.54 1.31
C ALA A 28 7.87 -0.37 0.38
N TYR A 29 8.22 0.79 0.95
CA TYR A 29 8.56 1.99 0.17
C TYR A 29 9.78 1.78 -0.72
N LYS A 30 10.84 1.13 -0.23
CA LYS A 30 12.03 0.82 -1.04
C LYS A 30 11.70 -0.12 -2.19
N ARG A 31 11.02 -1.23 -1.93
CA ARG A 31 10.60 -2.17 -2.99
C ARG A 31 9.71 -1.50 -4.03
N LEU A 32 8.76 -0.69 -3.58
CA LEU A 32 7.87 0.07 -4.45
C LEU A 32 8.64 0.96 -5.44
N ASN A 33 9.61 1.73 -4.93
CA ASN A 33 10.38 2.66 -5.76
C ASN A 33 11.43 1.99 -6.65
N PHE A 34 12.14 0.99 -6.13
CA PHE A 34 13.30 0.42 -6.82
C PHE A 34 12.97 -0.80 -7.69
N GLU A 35 11.92 -1.55 -7.36
CA GLU A 35 11.55 -2.76 -8.09
C GLU A 35 10.25 -2.55 -8.86
N TYR A 36 9.19 -2.10 -8.20
CA TYR A 36 7.85 -2.11 -8.78
C TYR A 36 7.62 -0.97 -9.78
N TYR A 37 7.97 0.28 -9.47
CA TYR A 37 7.81 1.37 -10.45
C TYR A 37 8.63 1.18 -11.73
N PRO A 38 9.90 0.74 -11.68
CA PRO A 38 10.63 0.39 -12.89
C PRO A 38 10.00 -0.78 -13.65
N ALA A 39 9.55 -1.84 -12.95
CA ALA A 39 8.88 -2.98 -13.58
C ALA A 39 7.60 -2.55 -14.32
N LEU A 40 6.76 -1.73 -13.68
CA LEU A 40 5.53 -1.20 -14.27
C LEU A 40 5.81 -0.35 -15.51
N ARG A 41 6.83 0.53 -15.46
CA ARG A 41 7.28 1.32 -16.61
C ARG A 41 7.80 0.46 -17.75
N ASN A 42 8.40 -0.68 -17.44
CA ASN A 42 8.88 -1.65 -18.43
C ASN A 42 7.76 -2.53 -19.01
N GLY A 43 6.52 -2.43 -18.48
CA GLY A 43 5.38 -3.24 -18.92
C GLY A 43 5.25 -4.59 -18.22
N SER A 44 5.96 -4.81 -17.11
CA SER A 44 5.77 -5.96 -16.24
C SER A 44 4.76 -5.60 -15.16
N PHE A 45 3.52 -6.08 -15.30
CA PHE A 45 2.45 -5.88 -14.33
C PHE A 45 2.52 -6.97 -13.26
N LEU A 46 2.85 -6.57 -12.04
CA LEU A 46 3.06 -7.46 -10.90
C LEU A 46 1.83 -7.41 -9.99
N GLY A 47 1.40 -8.58 -9.52
CA GLY A 47 0.30 -8.70 -8.56
C GLY A 47 -0.88 -9.53 -9.09
N GLU A 48 -1.99 -9.45 -8.37
CA GLU A 48 -3.21 -10.20 -8.68
C GLU A 48 -4.17 -9.33 -9.49
N LEU A 49 -4.74 -9.88 -10.56
CA LEU A 49 -5.73 -9.18 -11.39
C LEU A 49 -7.09 -9.23 -10.68
N ILE A 50 -7.56 -8.08 -10.18
CA ILE A 50 -8.83 -7.98 -9.45
C ILE A 50 -10.00 -7.79 -10.43
N LYS A 51 -9.78 -6.96 -11.45
CA LYS A 51 -10.86 -6.52 -12.33
C LYS A 51 -10.35 -6.29 -13.75
N THR A 52 -11.12 -6.77 -14.72
CA THR A 52 -10.91 -6.47 -16.14
C THR A 52 -12.14 -5.76 -16.67
N ASN A 53 -11.98 -4.54 -17.16
CA ASN A 53 -13.04 -3.84 -17.84
C ASN A 53 -12.86 -3.99 -19.36
N LYS A 54 -13.72 -4.81 -19.97
CA LYS A 54 -13.69 -5.11 -21.41
C LYS A 54 -14.09 -3.90 -22.28
N VAL A 55 -14.87 -2.97 -21.73
CA VAL A 55 -15.33 -1.77 -22.46
C VAL A 55 -14.16 -0.82 -22.69
N ASP A 56 -13.41 -0.52 -21.64
CA ASP A 56 -12.32 0.45 -21.68
C ASP A 56 -10.96 -0.20 -21.99
N LYS A 57 -10.89 -1.54 -22.01
CA LYS A 57 -9.64 -2.34 -22.09
C LYS A 57 -8.66 -1.96 -20.97
N THR A 58 -9.17 -1.92 -19.74
CA THR A 58 -8.38 -1.62 -18.55
C THR A 58 -8.30 -2.82 -17.62
N GLU A 59 -7.13 -3.01 -17.01
CA GLU A 59 -6.86 -4.11 -16.09
C GLU A 59 -6.41 -3.54 -14.74
N THR A 60 -7.15 -3.84 -13.67
CA THR A 60 -6.84 -3.38 -12.31
C THR A 60 -6.15 -4.49 -11.54
N TYR A 61 -5.00 -4.16 -10.97
CA TYR A 61 -4.13 -5.07 -10.24
C TYR A 61 -4.01 -4.68 -8.77
N GLU A 62 -3.89 -5.70 -7.92
CA GLU A 62 -3.49 -5.60 -6.51
C GLU A 62 -2.08 -6.15 -6.35
N LEU A 63 -1.15 -5.30 -5.94
CA LEU A 63 0.22 -5.72 -5.63
C LEU A 63 0.44 -5.67 -4.13
N LYS A 64 0.57 -6.84 -3.50
CA LYS A 64 0.93 -6.95 -2.09
C LYS A 64 2.40 -6.55 -1.88
N LEU A 65 2.61 -5.52 -1.05
CA LEU A 65 3.92 -5.00 -0.70
C LEU A 65 4.46 -5.73 0.55
N PRO A 66 5.78 -5.95 0.64
CA PRO A 66 6.37 -6.55 1.83
C PRO A 66 6.21 -5.61 3.02
N SER A 67 5.60 -6.11 4.09
CA SER A 67 5.27 -5.36 5.30
C SER A 67 5.61 -6.19 6.53
N ASP A 68 5.79 -5.52 7.67
CA ASP A 68 6.01 -6.20 8.95
C ASP A 68 4.79 -7.07 9.28
N HIS A 69 5.05 -8.32 9.69
CA HIS A 69 4.03 -9.31 9.99
C HIS A 69 3.04 -8.82 11.05
N MET A 70 3.55 -8.18 12.12
CA MET A 70 2.69 -7.66 13.18
C MET A 70 1.82 -6.51 12.66
N PHE A 71 2.37 -5.64 11.81
CA PHE A 71 1.59 -4.56 11.19
C PHE A 71 0.47 -5.13 10.30
N SER A 72 0.80 -6.10 9.45
CA SER A 72 -0.18 -6.74 8.56
C SER A 72 -1.31 -7.44 9.30
N GLN A 73 -1.05 -8.01 10.47
CA GLN A 73 -2.10 -8.64 11.29
C GLN A 73 -3.00 -7.63 11.99
N VAL A 74 -2.47 -6.48 12.40
CA VAL A 74 -3.25 -5.45 13.11
C VAL A 74 -4.05 -4.58 12.15
N HIS A 75 -3.41 -4.10 11.09
CA HIS A 75 -3.93 -3.09 10.16
C HIS A 75 -4.29 -3.63 8.77
N GLY A 76 -3.90 -4.87 8.47
CA GLY A 76 -4.03 -5.46 7.14
C GLY A 76 -2.75 -5.33 6.31
N ASP A 77 -2.65 -6.18 5.29
CA ASP A 77 -1.52 -6.17 4.36
C ASP A 77 -1.41 -4.84 3.63
N VAL A 78 -0.17 -4.35 3.47
CA VAL A 78 0.07 -3.19 2.61
C VAL A 78 -0.04 -3.59 1.16
N LYS A 79 -0.93 -2.97 0.39
CA LYS A 79 -1.12 -3.28 -1.03
C LYS A 79 -1.22 -2.03 -1.89
N LEU A 80 -0.61 -2.08 -3.06
CA LEU A 80 -0.75 -1.06 -4.09
C LEU A 80 -1.86 -1.48 -5.05
N ILE A 81 -2.82 -0.59 -5.26
CA ILE A 81 -3.88 -0.75 -6.26
C ILE A 81 -3.56 0.16 -7.43
N TYR A 82 -3.47 -0.40 -8.63
CA TYR A 82 -3.24 0.36 -9.85
C TYR A 82 -4.03 -0.21 -11.02
N THR A 83 -4.33 0.63 -12.00
CA THR A 83 -5.07 0.27 -13.21
C THR A 83 -4.20 0.52 -14.44
N VAL A 84 -4.11 -0.47 -15.31
CA VAL A 84 -3.34 -0.42 -16.55
C VAL A 84 -4.27 -0.09 -17.70
N TYR A 85 -3.93 0.96 -18.44
CA TYR A 85 -4.56 1.39 -19.68
C TYR A 85 -3.68 0.93 -20.85
N LEU A 86 -3.97 -0.27 -21.37
CA LEU A 86 -3.15 -0.90 -22.41
C LEU A 86 -3.13 -0.10 -23.73
N LYS A 87 -4.22 0.61 -24.06
CA LYS A 87 -4.29 1.44 -25.27
C LYS A 87 -3.37 2.65 -25.22
N GLU A 88 -3.29 3.27 -24.05
CA GLU A 88 -2.59 4.54 -23.83
C GLU A 88 -1.17 4.33 -23.32
N ASN A 89 -0.82 3.09 -22.96
CA ASN A 89 0.41 2.74 -22.24
C ASN A 89 0.55 3.53 -20.94
N ILE A 90 -0.54 3.68 -20.18
CA ILE A 90 -0.56 4.39 -18.90
C ILE A 90 -0.83 3.40 -17.78
N VAL A 91 -0.09 3.49 -16.69
CA VAL A 91 -0.34 2.79 -15.44
C VAL A 91 -0.79 3.83 -14.42
N MET A 92 -2.08 3.82 -14.12
CA MET A 92 -2.72 4.76 -13.22
C MET A 92 -2.72 4.20 -11.78
N LEU A 93 -1.95 4.83 -10.91
CA LEU A 93 -1.85 4.49 -9.50
C LEU A 93 -3.08 5.01 -8.78
N THR A 94 -3.87 4.09 -8.22
CA THR A 94 -5.18 4.39 -7.63
C THR A 94 -5.04 4.68 -6.14
N ASN A 95 -4.52 3.72 -5.37
CA ASN A 95 -4.46 3.85 -3.92
C ASN A 95 -3.42 2.89 -3.31
N ILE A 96 -3.05 3.15 -2.05
CA ILE A 96 -2.29 2.23 -1.19
C ILE A 96 -3.16 1.89 0.02
N THR A 97 -3.41 0.61 0.24
CA THR A 97 -4.11 0.11 1.42
C THR A 97 -3.09 -0.38 2.46
N PRO A 98 -3.37 -0.29 3.77
CA PRO A 98 -4.51 0.38 4.41
C PRO A 98 -4.35 1.91 4.42
N SER A 99 -5.27 2.65 3.78
CA SER A 99 -5.15 4.11 3.61
C SER A 99 -5.44 4.89 4.89
N GLU A 100 -6.30 4.40 5.77
CA GLU A 100 -6.72 5.11 6.99
C GLU A 100 -5.54 5.38 7.93
N ILE A 101 -4.84 4.33 8.36
CA ILE A 101 -3.67 4.43 9.26
C ILE A 101 -2.52 5.22 8.61
N LEU A 102 -2.34 5.08 7.29
CA LEU A 102 -1.31 5.82 6.56
C LEU A 102 -1.64 7.31 6.49
N LEU A 103 -2.88 7.69 6.18
CA LEU A 103 -3.31 9.09 6.17
C LEU A 103 -3.28 9.70 7.57
N GLU A 104 -3.69 8.94 8.59
CA GLU A 104 -3.60 9.36 9.98
C GLU A 104 -2.14 9.63 10.38
N GLY A 105 -1.25 8.69 10.06
CA GLY A 105 0.17 8.84 10.34
C GLY A 105 0.86 9.94 9.55
N HIS A 106 0.33 10.32 8.38
CA HIS A 106 0.77 11.52 7.67
C HIS A 106 0.30 12.79 8.40
N LYS A 107 -0.93 12.82 8.91
CA LYS A 107 -1.50 14.00 9.60
C LYS A 107 -0.85 14.25 10.94
N ALA A 108 -0.57 13.19 11.70
CA ALA A 108 0.05 13.30 13.00
C ALA A 108 0.93 12.09 13.30
N GLU A 109 1.98 12.31 14.08
CA GLU A 109 2.86 11.22 14.51
C GLU A 109 2.10 10.17 15.31
N LEU A 110 2.18 8.92 14.85
CA LEU A 110 1.59 7.76 15.53
C LEU A 110 2.53 7.28 16.63
N THR A 111 1.93 6.86 17.74
CA THR A 111 2.66 6.17 18.81
C THR A 111 2.81 4.70 18.48
N THR A 112 3.76 4.05 19.16
CA THR A 112 3.99 2.62 19.04
C THR A 112 3.65 1.91 20.34
N TYR A 113 3.00 0.75 20.25
CA TYR A 113 2.77 -0.17 21.35
C TYR A 113 3.38 -1.53 21.02
N LYS A 114 4.26 -2.04 21.88
CA LYS A 114 5.03 -3.29 21.64
C LYS A 114 5.70 -3.35 20.25
N GLY A 115 6.21 -2.21 19.77
CA GLY A 115 6.87 -2.10 18.47
C GLY A 115 5.92 -1.95 17.27
N VAL A 116 4.60 -1.99 17.48
CA VAL A 116 3.59 -1.83 16.41
C VAL A 116 2.93 -0.47 16.51
N MET A 117 2.73 0.20 15.37
CA MET A 117 2.05 1.49 15.33
C MET A 117 0.57 1.34 15.66
N ILE A 118 0.06 2.27 16.47
CA ILE A 118 -1.36 2.32 16.83
C ILE A 118 -2.01 3.56 16.23
N SER A 119 -3.23 3.40 15.72
CA SER A 119 -4.06 4.54 15.31
C SER A 119 -4.39 5.41 16.52
N LYS A 120 -4.54 6.72 16.33
CA LYS A 120 -5.08 7.60 17.38
C LYS A 120 -6.59 7.42 17.49
N ALA A 121 -7.27 7.22 16.36
CA ALA A 121 -8.70 7.00 16.32
C ALA A 121 -9.14 5.68 16.99
N ASN A 122 -8.38 4.59 16.84
CA ASN A 122 -8.75 3.26 17.33
C ASN A 122 -7.69 2.62 18.25
N ALA A 123 -6.93 3.43 18.99
CA ALA A 123 -5.81 2.99 19.83
C ALA A 123 -6.13 1.77 20.71
N GLN A 124 -7.29 1.77 21.39
CA GLN A 124 -7.71 0.67 22.27
C GLN A 124 -7.92 -0.64 21.50
N LYS A 125 -8.51 -0.56 20.30
CA LYS A 125 -8.75 -1.74 19.44
C LYS A 125 -7.44 -2.30 18.91
N ASP A 126 -6.51 -1.44 18.54
CA ASP A 126 -5.19 -1.85 18.04
C ASP A 126 -4.37 -2.51 19.15
N ILE A 127 -4.35 -1.93 20.35
CA ILE A 127 -3.72 -2.52 21.54
C ILE A 127 -4.32 -3.89 21.83
N PHE A 128 -5.65 -4.00 21.86
CA PHE A 128 -6.33 -5.28 22.08
C PHE A 128 -5.93 -6.34 21.05
N LYS A 129 -5.88 -5.99 19.76
CA LYS A 129 -5.41 -6.91 18.71
C LYS A 129 -3.97 -7.34 18.94
N ILE A 130 -3.08 -6.40 19.24
CA ILE A 130 -1.66 -6.68 19.50
C ILE A 130 -1.52 -7.65 20.69
N ASP A 131 -2.24 -7.42 21.77
CA ASP A 131 -2.22 -8.29 22.95
C ASP A 131 -2.76 -9.68 22.63
N LEU A 132 -3.89 -9.77 21.93
CA LEU A 132 -4.48 -11.03 21.50
C LEU A 132 -3.51 -11.83 20.62
N ILE A 133 -2.86 -11.18 19.65
CA ILE A 133 -1.88 -11.81 18.77
C ILE A 133 -0.68 -12.34 19.57
N ASN A 134 -0.13 -11.54 20.48
CA ASN A 134 1.00 -11.97 21.31
C ASN A 134 0.62 -13.19 22.18
N MET A 135 -0.57 -13.16 22.80
CA MET A 135 -1.09 -14.31 23.56
C MET A 135 -1.20 -15.57 22.70
N LEU A 136 -1.73 -15.46 21.48
CA LEU A 136 -1.86 -16.60 20.55
C LEU A 136 -0.51 -17.12 20.08
N GLN A 137 0.49 -16.26 19.95
CA GLN A 137 1.86 -16.63 19.57
C GLN A 137 2.70 -17.15 20.75
N GLY A 138 2.14 -17.19 21.95
CA GLY A 138 2.85 -17.61 23.16
C GLY A 138 4.01 -16.68 23.54
N LYS A 139 3.92 -15.39 23.19
CA LYS A 139 4.90 -14.35 23.50
C LYS A 139 4.43 -13.41 24.60
#